data_AF-A0A936B2V5-F1
#
_entry.id   AF-A0A936B2V5-F1
#
_cell.length_a   1.000
_cell.length_b   1.000
_cell.length_c   1.000
_cell.angle_alpha   90.00
_cell.angle_beta   90.00
_cell.angle_gamma   90.00
#
_symmetry.space_group_name_H-M   'P 1'
#
loop_
_entity.id
_entity.type
_entity.pdbx_description
1 polymer ?
#
loop_
_entity_poly.entity_id
_entity_poly.type
_entity_poly.pdbx_seq_one_letter_code
_entity_poly.pdbx_strand_id
1 'polypeptide(L)'
;MTTPIQTILSNQTVADLRQLPGVASVVAQDYFQGGAQIRLGRLEGYSSLMGADTADLADLGLRAQQGTTQLERGTVVVGYNVPMNFYDPFLRPGQEPPPPPDLLGQTLTVKLQKWADDGTVIEKTIRLTVEGVLAESRGESDWSIYMTMPEIESHNAWIQGVRQIDRSKTGYMSILVRATDTETVLETADQITALGYQAYTPQSFIEGINGFYTILQVTNTMAMGHFGARTREIGLMKAVGATNRHVLGVFLGEAAGIGFVGGLGGVLIGWGLGEVANVFVLSYMAGQAVETGAPPPSVAVSTPLWLPLFALAFATIIWLALGSHPRSRSPT
;
A
#
# COMPACT_ATOMS: atom_id res chain seq x y z
N MET A 1 7.44 11.73 -31.46
CA MET A 1 6.05 11.78 -30.95
C MET A 1 5.68 10.36 -30.56
N THR A 2 5.86 10.03 -29.28
CA THR A 2 5.48 8.73 -28.72
C THR A 2 4.72 9.05 -27.45
N THR A 3 3.40 8.93 -27.50
CA THR A 3 2.49 9.02 -26.36
C THR A 3 3.05 8.17 -25.22
N PRO A 4 3.15 8.67 -23.97
CA PRO A 4 3.40 7.80 -22.84
C PRO A 4 2.19 6.90 -22.71
N ILE A 5 2.32 5.66 -23.19
CA ILE A 5 1.32 4.61 -23.03
C ILE A 5 1.04 4.54 -21.52
N GLN A 6 -0.14 4.93 -21.06
CA GLN A 6 -0.57 4.49 -19.74
C GLN A 6 -0.46 2.97 -19.79
N THR A 7 0.43 2.41 -18.99
CA THR A 7 0.75 0.99 -19.05
C THR A 7 -0.41 0.23 -18.43
N ILE A 8 -1.44 -0.02 -19.25
CA ILE A 8 -2.63 -0.75 -18.86
C ILE A 8 -2.18 -2.17 -18.49
N LEU A 9 -2.68 -2.68 -17.36
CA LEU A 9 -2.50 -4.06 -16.95
C LEU A 9 -3.38 -4.95 -17.83
N SER A 10 -2.96 -5.22 -19.05
CA SER A 10 -3.75 -5.96 -20.03
C SER A 10 -3.47 -7.46 -19.96
N ASN A 11 -4.21 -8.25 -20.75
CA ASN A 11 -3.91 -9.67 -20.93
C ASN A 11 -2.49 -9.91 -21.47
N GLN A 12 -1.98 -8.98 -22.29
CA GLN A 12 -0.61 -9.04 -22.80
C GLN A 12 0.38 -8.82 -21.64
N THR A 13 0.11 -7.87 -20.75
CA THR A 13 0.92 -7.64 -19.55
C THR A 13 0.99 -8.89 -18.69
N VAL A 14 -0.13 -9.57 -18.45
CA VAL A 14 -0.13 -10.85 -17.71
C VAL A 14 0.76 -11.88 -18.40
N ALA A 15 0.69 -11.99 -19.74
CA ALA A 15 1.50 -12.92 -20.51
C ALA A 15 3.00 -12.58 -20.48
N ASP A 16 3.34 -11.29 -20.53
CA ASP A 16 4.72 -10.81 -20.48
C ASP A 16 5.32 -11.04 -19.08
N LEU A 17 4.57 -10.74 -18.02
CA LEU A 17 4.98 -10.96 -16.63
C LEU A 17 5.22 -12.45 -16.34
N ARG A 18 4.43 -13.35 -16.94
CA ARG A 18 4.65 -14.82 -16.81
C ARG A 18 5.97 -15.29 -17.41
N GLN A 19 6.59 -14.51 -18.31
CA GLN A 19 7.85 -14.86 -18.95
C GLN A 19 9.07 -14.28 -18.22
N LEU A 20 8.87 -13.41 -17.21
CA LEU A 20 9.97 -12.83 -16.46
C LEU A 20 10.68 -13.88 -15.61
N PRO A 21 12.03 -13.81 -15.50
CA PRO A 21 12.78 -14.69 -14.64
C PRO A 21 12.40 -14.48 -13.17
N GLY A 22 12.29 -15.58 -12.42
CA GLY A 22 11.94 -15.55 -11.00
C GLY A 22 10.44 -15.43 -10.71
N VAL A 23 9.56 -15.44 -11.73
CA VAL A 23 8.10 -15.46 -11.56
C VAL A 23 7.58 -16.90 -11.54
N ALA A 24 6.90 -17.28 -10.46
CA ALA A 24 6.28 -18.59 -10.29
C ALA A 24 4.82 -18.62 -10.80
N SER A 25 4.04 -17.59 -10.49
CA SER A 25 2.66 -17.46 -10.97
C SER A 25 2.24 -16.00 -11.09
N VAL A 26 1.29 -15.75 -11.98
CA VAL A 26 0.71 -14.42 -12.23
C VAL A 26 -0.79 -14.57 -12.29
N VAL A 27 -1.48 -13.93 -11.34
CA VAL A 27 -2.93 -13.98 -11.19
C VAL A 27 -3.48 -12.56 -11.29
N ALA A 28 -4.26 -12.31 -12.33
CA ALA A 28 -4.98 -11.04 -12.46
C ALA A 28 -6.18 -11.02 -11.51
N GLN A 29 -6.44 -9.85 -10.93
CA GLN A 29 -7.56 -9.63 -10.02
C GLN A 29 -8.40 -8.44 -10.48
N ASP A 30 -9.70 -8.54 -10.28
CA ASP A 30 -10.65 -7.47 -10.55
C ASP A 30 -11.84 -7.58 -9.61
N TYR A 31 -12.43 -6.46 -9.21
CA TYR A 31 -13.58 -6.45 -8.31
C TYR A 31 -14.84 -6.04 -9.06
N PHE A 32 -15.99 -6.46 -8.52
CA PHE A 32 -17.27 -6.01 -9.02
C PHE A 32 -17.48 -4.54 -8.69
N GLN A 33 -17.71 -3.70 -9.71
CA GLN A 33 -17.79 -2.25 -9.54
C GLN A 33 -19.17 -1.73 -9.06
N GLY A 34 -20.15 -2.62 -8.88
CA GLY A 34 -21.48 -2.28 -8.38
C GLY A 34 -21.70 -2.62 -6.89
N GLY A 35 -22.90 -2.38 -6.40
CA GLY A 35 -23.31 -2.82 -5.06
C GLY A 35 -23.67 -4.31 -5.07
N ALA A 36 -23.14 -5.10 -4.13
CA ALA A 36 -23.50 -6.50 -3.97
C ALA A 36 -24.10 -6.75 -2.58
N GLN A 37 -25.41 -6.98 -2.55
CA GLN A 37 -26.10 -7.41 -1.33
C GLN A 37 -26.30 -8.91 -1.39
N ILE A 38 -25.92 -9.61 -0.33
CA ILE A 38 -25.99 -11.06 -0.22
C ILE A 38 -27.11 -11.44 0.74
N ARG A 39 -27.85 -12.48 0.41
CA ARG A 39 -28.95 -12.98 1.21
C ARG A 39 -28.88 -14.48 1.38
N LEU A 40 -29.08 -14.92 2.62
CA LEU A 40 -29.22 -16.32 3.02
C LEU A 40 -30.50 -16.45 3.85
N GLY A 41 -31.59 -16.90 3.22
CA GLY A 41 -32.90 -17.00 3.86
C GLY A 41 -33.43 -15.64 4.32
N ARG A 42 -33.44 -15.40 5.63
CA ARG A 42 -33.86 -14.12 6.27
C ARG A 42 -32.69 -13.18 6.54
N LEU A 43 -31.45 -13.68 6.52
CA LEU A 43 -30.26 -12.88 6.80
C LEU A 43 -29.82 -12.14 5.54
N GLU A 44 -29.41 -10.89 5.71
CA GLU A 44 -28.86 -10.04 4.67
C GLU A 44 -27.46 -9.57 5.07
N GLY A 45 -26.59 -9.35 4.09
CA GLY A 45 -25.22 -8.89 4.32
C GLY A 45 -24.64 -8.23 3.08
N TYR A 46 -23.44 -7.70 3.22
CA TYR A 46 -22.68 -7.09 2.14
C TYR A 46 -21.27 -7.69 2.09
N SER A 47 -20.75 -7.87 0.89
CA SER A 47 -19.37 -8.30 0.68
C SER A 47 -18.90 -7.85 -0.69
N SER A 48 -17.60 -7.62 -0.80
CA SER A 48 -16.93 -7.35 -2.06
C SER A 48 -16.89 -8.64 -2.89
N LEU A 49 -17.30 -8.56 -4.16
CA LEU A 49 -17.10 -9.67 -5.08
C LEU A 49 -15.78 -9.47 -5.81
N MET A 50 -14.90 -10.46 -5.71
CA MET A 50 -13.56 -10.46 -6.28
C MET A 50 -13.46 -11.56 -7.33
N GLY A 51 -12.88 -11.22 -8.47
CA GLY A 51 -12.55 -12.13 -9.56
C GLY A 51 -11.08 -12.44 -9.53
N ALA A 52 -10.73 -13.71 -9.67
CA ALA A 52 -9.35 -14.14 -9.82
C ALA A 52 -9.18 -14.92 -11.13
N ASP A 53 -8.13 -14.61 -11.89
CA ASP A 53 -7.72 -15.37 -13.07
C ASP A 53 -6.87 -16.59 -12.67
N THR A 54 -7.43 -17.44 -11.82
CA THR A 54 -6.89 -18.75 -11.46
C THR A 54 -8.01 -19.75 -11.22
N ALA A 55 -7.72 -21.03 -11.43
CA ALA A 55 -8.60 -22.13 -11.05
C ALA A 55 -8.54 -22.43 -9.54
N ASP A 56 -7.46 -22.04 -8.85
CA ASP A 56 -7.27 -22.32 -7.43
C ASP A 56 -6.71 -21.10 -6.68
N LEU A 57 -7.44 -20.65 -5.67
CA LEU A 57 -7.04 -19.52 -4.82
C LEU A 57 -5.76 -19.79 -4.01
N ALA A 58 -5.30 -21.04 -3.91
CA ALA A 58 -3.99 -21.37 -3.35
C ALA A 58 -2.82 -20.68 -4.08
N ASP A 59 -3.01 -20.36 -5.37
CA ASP A 59 -2.03 -19.58 -6.15
C ASP A 59 -1.87 -18.16 -5.62
N LEU A 60 -2.93 -17.59 -5.03
CA LEU A 60 -2.91 -16.30 -4.33
C LEU A 60 -2.34 -16.42 -2.90
N GLY A 61 -1.98 -17.62 -2.45
CA GLY A 61 -1.54 -17.88 -1.08
C GLY A 61 -2.68 -18.02 -0.08
N LEU A 62 -3.92 -18.10 -0.57
CA LEU A 62 -5.10 -18.30 0.26
C LEU A 62 -5.24 -19.78 0.59
N ARG A 63 -5.72 -20.08 1.80
CA ARG A 63 -5.91 -21.46 2.27
C ARG A 63 -7.37 -21.65 2.66
N ALA A 64 -7.95 -22.80 2.33
CA ALA A 64 -9.28 -23.16 2.85
C ALA A 64 -9.18 -23.52 4.33
N GLN A 65 -10.07 -22.95 5.14
CA GLN A 65 -10.39 -23.47 6.46
C GLN A 65 -11.37 -24.63 6.35
N GLN A 66 -12.33 -24.53 5.42
CA GLN A 66 -13.34 -25.54 5.15
C GLN A 66 -13.60 -25.62 3.63
N GLY A 67 -13.92 -26.82 3.12
CA GLY A 67 -14.23 -27.03 1.70
C GLY A 67 -12.99 -26.94 0.79
N THR A 68 -13.16 -26.35 -0.39
CA THR A 68 -12.14 -26.23 -1.44
C THR A 68 -11.72 -24.77 -1.71
N THR A 69 -10.54 -24.57 -2.27
CA THR A 69 -10.09 -23.27 -2.82
C THR A 69 -10.27 -23.15 -4.33
N GLN A 70 -10.83 -24.19 -4.96
CA GLN A 70 -11.09 -24.23 -6.40
C GLN A 70 -12.24 -23.28 -6.77
N LEU A 71 -12.07 -22.58 -7.88
CA LEU A 71 -13.07 -21.70 -8.45
C LEU A 71 -13.67 -22.33 -9.71
N GLU A 72 -14.97 -22.62 -9.66
CA GLU A 72 -15.74 -23.07 -10.80
C GLU A 72 -16.88 -22.09 -11.10
N ARG A 73 -17.43 -22.15 -12.31
CA ARG A 73 -18.55 -21.27 -12.69
C ARG A 73 -19.79 -21.60 -11.87
N GLY A 74 -20.43 -20.58 -11.31
CA GLY A 74 -21.61 -20.71 -10.45
C GLY A 74 -21.28 -21.10 -9.01
N THR A 75 -20.00 -21.31 -8.69
CA THR A 75 -19.52 -21.60 -7.34
C THR A 75 -18.64 -20.45 -6.84
N VAL A 76 -18.54 -20.33 -5.52
CA VAL A 76 -17.76 -19.27 -4.88
C VAL A 76 -17.03 -19.79 -3.66
N VAL A 77 -15.91 -19.13 -3.38
CA VAL A 77 -15.13 -19.33 -2.15
C VAL A 77 -15.22 -18.04 -1.34
N VAL A 78 -15.55 -18.19 -0.07
CA VAL A 78 -15.94 -17.07 0.79
C VAL A 78 -14.85 -16.76 1.82
N GLY A 79 -14.54 -15.49 2.04
CA GLY A 79 -13.60 -15.04 3.06
C GLY A 79 -14.07 -15.35 4.49
N TYR A 80 -13.11 -15.47 5.42
CA TYR A 80 -13.36 -15.83 6.81
C TYR A 80 -14.36 -14.92 7.55
N ASN A 81 -14.33 -13.61 7.29
CA ASN A 81 -15.16 -12.62 7.97
C ASN A 81 -16.48 -12.33 7.25
N VAL A 82 -16.71 -12.84 6.04
CA VAL A 82 -17.97 -12.63 5.31
C VAL A 82 -19.22 -13.10 6.08
N PRO A 83 -19.22 -14.26 6.78
CA PRO A 83 -20.34 -14.64 7.65
C PRO A 83 -20.67 -13.60 8.72
N MET A 84 -19.68 -12.84 9.20
CA MET A 84 -19.86 -11.84 10.24
C MET A 84 -20.61 -10.58 9.75
N ASN A 85 -20.68 -10.37 8.43
CA ASN A 85 -21.43 -9.26 7.83
C ASN A 85 -22.94 -9.53 7.70
N PHE A 86 -23.39 -10.75 8.02
CA PHE A 86 -24.82 -11.05 7.99
C PHE A 86 -25.52 -10.51 9.21
N TYR A 87 -26.65 -9.84 8.98
CA TYR A 87 -27.55 -9.36 10.00
C TYR A 87 -28.98 -9.74 9.66
N ASP A 88 -29.85 -9.70 10.66
CA ASP A 88 -31.29 -9.87 10.45
C ASP A 88 -31.95 -8.48 10.33
N PRO A 89 -32.44 -8.09 9.14
CA PRO A 89 -33.12 -6.82 8.96
C PRO A 89 -34.43 -6.70 9.76
N PHE A 90 -34.98 -7.81 10.26
CA PHE A 90 -36.22 -7.85 11.04
C PHE A 90 -35.98 -8.12 12.53
N LEU A 91 -34.77 -7.87 13.04
CA LEU A 91 -34.44 -8.04 14.46
C LEU A 91 -35.30 -7.10 15.33
N ARG A 92 -35.97 -7.66 16.33
CA ARG A 92 -36.81 -6.87 17.26
C ARG A 92 -35.94 -6.24 18.36
N PRO A 93 -36.29 -5.05 18.87
CA PRO A 93 -35.59 -4.44 20.00
C PRO A 93 -35.53 -5.40 21.20
N GLY A 94 -34.32 -5.68 21.70
CA GLY A 94 -34.07 -6.58 22.83
C GLY A 94 -33.79 -8.05 22.47
N GLN A 95 -33.81 -8.42 21.20
CA GLN A 95 -33.29 -9.72 20.75
C GLN A 95 -31.77 -9.68 20.56
N GLU A 96 -31.09 -10.75 20.96
CA GLU A 96 -29.66 -10.92 20.65
C GLU A 96 -29.48 -11.14 19.14
N PRO A 97 -28.44 -10.56 18.53
CA PRO A 97 -28.11 -10.82 17.14
C PRO A 97 -27.91 -12.33 16.91
N PRO A 98 -28.43 -12.89 15.80
CA PRO A 98 -28.18 -14.28 15.47
C PRO A 98 -26.67 -14.52 15.28
N PRO A 99 -26.15 -15.71 15.63
CA PRO A 99 -24.75 -16.04 15.34
C PRO A 99 -24.50 -16.02 13.83
N PRO A 100 -23.25 -15.78 13.40
CA PRO A 100 -22.88 -15.83 12.00
C PRO A 100 -23.29 -17.18 11.37
N PRO A 101 -23.93 -17.17 10.19
CA PRO A 101 -24.35 -18.40 9.54
C PRO A 101 -23.17 -19.22 9.04
N ASP A 102 -23.30 -20.54 9.04
CA ASP A 102 -22.39 -21.40 8.29
C ASP A 102 -22.76 -21.33 6.80
N LEU A 103 -21.78 -20.91 5.99
CA LEU A 103 -21.98 -20.67 4.58
C LEU A 103 -21.63 -21.88 3.72
N LEU A 104 -20.85 -22.84 4.22
CA LEU A 104 -20.37 -23.95 3.40
C LEU A 104 -21.53 -24.80 2.86
N GLY A 105 -21.54 -25.05 1.55
CA GLY A 105 -22.57 -25.81 0.86
C GLY A 105 -23.91 -25.08 0.69
N GLN A 106 -24.03 -23.83 1.16
CA GLN A 106 -25.24 -23.04 1.00
C GLN A 106 -25.28 -22.33 -0.35
N THR A 107 -26.49 -22.10 -0.87
CA THR A 107 -26.70 -21.24 -2.04
C THR A 107 -27.05 -19.81 -1.59
N LEU A 108 -26.15 -18.89 -1.85
CA LEU A 108 -26.32 -17.46 -1.62
C LEU A 108 -27.14 -16.84 -2.75
N THR A 109 -28.11 -16.00 -2.40
CA THR A 109 -28.78 -15.14 -3.35
C THR A 109 -28.10 -13.78 -3.32
N VAL A 110 -27.44 -13.40 -4.42
CA VAL A 110 -26.71 -12.14 -4.52
C VAL A 110 -27.49 -11.18 -5.42
N LYS A 111 -27.87 -10.04 -4.86
CA LYS A 111 -28.46 -8.92 -5.58
C LYS A 111 -27.36 -7.96 -5.98
N LEU A 112 -27.07 -7.94 -7.27
CA LEU A 112 -26.19 -6.96 -7.89
C LEU A 112 -27.00 -5.71 -8.20
N GLN A 113 -26.49 -4.57 -7.78
CA GLN A 113 -27.15 -3.28 -7.90
C GLN A 113 -26.29 -2.33 -8.72
N LYS A 114 -26.94 -1.63 -9.65
CA LYS A 114 -26.34 -0.51 -10.36
C LYS A 114 -27.26 0.70 -10.34
N TRP A 115 -26.66 1.88 -10.31
CA TRP A 115 -27.37 3.14 -10.39
C TRP A 115 -27.53 3.52 -11.86
N ALA A 116 -28.76 3.80 -12.28
CA ALA A 116 -29.03 4.41 -13.57
C ALA A 116 -28.87 5.94 -13.49
N ASP A 117 -28.73 6.57 -14.66
CA ASP A 117 -28.52 8.03 -14.77
C ASP A 117 -29.69 8.85 -14.20
N ASP A 118 -30.87 8.24 -14.09
CA ASP A 118 -32.08 8.82 -13.49
C ASP A 118 -32.19 8.62 -11.97
N GLY A 119 -31.16 8.01 -11.35
CA GLY A 119 -31.13 7.69 -9.93
C GLY A 119 -31.89 6.42 -9.54
N THR A 120 -32.48 5.68 -10.49
CA THR A 120 -33.12 4.41 -10.21
C THR A 120 -32.09 3.29 -10.00
N VAL A 121 -32.37 2.38 -9.07
CA VAL A 121 -31.52 1.20 -8.84
C VAL A 121 -32.01 0.06 -9.72
N ILE A 122 -31.16 -0.37 -10.64
CA ILE A 122 -31.41 -1.58 -11.44
C ILE A 122 -30.78 -2.75 -10.70
N GLU A 123 -31.60 -3.73 -10.32
CA GLU A 123 -31.16 -4.93 -9.62
C GLU A 123 -31.10 -6.13 -10.55
N LYS A 124 -30.06 -6.95 -10.39
CA LYS A 124 -29.91 -8.26 -11.02
C LYS A 124 -29.65 -9.30 -9.93
N THR A 125 -30.50 -10.31 -9.84
CA THR A 125 -30.32 -11.40 -8.87
C THR A 125 -29.59 -12.56 -9.51
N ILE A 126 -28.54 -13.05 -8.83
CA ILE A 126 -27.81 -14.26 -9.18
C ILE A 126 -27.80 -15.22 -7.99
N ARG A 127 -27.57 -16.51 -8.26
CA ARG A 127 -27.47 -17.56 -7.26
C ARG A 127 -26.09 -18.18 -7.34
N LEU A 128 -25.39 -18.24 -6.21
CA LEU A 128 -24.01 -18.72 -6.11
C LEU A 128 -23.93 -19.78 -5.01
N THR A 129 -23.26 -20.89 -5.28
CA THR A 129 -23.07 -21.96 -4.29
C THR A 129 -21.71 -21.83 -3.63
N VAL A 130 -21.67 -21.85 -2.30
CA VAL A 130 -20.43 -21.74 -1.54
C VAL A 130 -19.78 -23.11 -1.42
N GLU A 131 -18.60 -23.28 -2.00
CA GLU A 131 -17.85 -24.55 -1.96
C GLU A 131 -16.64 -24.51 -1.02
N GLY A 132 -16.27 -23.32 -0.56
CA GLY A 132 -15.16 -23.15 0.37
C GLY A 132 -15.28 -21.91 1.25
N VAL A 133 -14.68 -22.00 2.42
CA VAL A 133 -14.46 -20.89 3.34
C VAL A 133 -12.96 -20.77 3.60
N LEU A 134 -12.41 -19.59 3.36
CA LEU A 134 -10.99 -19.30 3.55
C LEU A 134 -10.62 -19.23 5.03
N ALA A 135 -9.38 -19.58 5.34
CA ALA A 135 -8.76 -19.31 6.63
C ALA A 135 -8.44 -17.82 6.78
N GLU A 136 -8.44 -17.34 8.03
CA GLU A 136 -8.12 -15.95 8.38
C GLU A 136 -6.74 -15.55 7.81
N SER A 137 -6.76 -14.58 6.89
CA SER A 137 -5.56 -13.99 6.27
C SER A 137 -5.22 -12.62 6.87
N ARG A 138 -6.13 -12.03 7.67
CA ARG A 138 -6.07 -10.66 8.19
C ARG A 138 -5.91 -9.61 7.10
N GLY A 139 -6.46 -9.90 5.92
CA GLY A 139 -6.42 -9.04 4.75
C GLY A 139 -7.81 -8.81 4.15
N GLU A 140 -7.83 -8.14 3.01
CA GLU A 140 -9.06 -7.88 2.25
C GLU A 140 -9.77 -9.18 1.81
N SER A 141 -9.00 -10.27 1.64
CA SER A 141 -9.55 -11.57 1.26
C SER A 141 -10.52 -12.15 2.29
N ASP A 142 -10.43 -11.74 3.57
CA ASP A 142 -11.34 -12.20 4.62
C ASP A 142 -12.75 -11.63 4.46
N TRP A 143 -12.89 -10.49 3.78
CA TRP A 143 -14.16 -9.77 3.60
C TRP A 143 -14.74 -9.94 2.19
N SER A 144 -14.06 -10.69 1.34
CA SER A 144 -14.38 -10.83 -0.08
C SER A 144 -14.95 -12.21 -0.40
N ILE A 145 -15.84 -12.26 -1.39
CA ILE A 145 -16.27 -13.50 -2.03
C ILE A 145 -15.54 -13.62 -3.37
N TYR A 146 -14.82 -14.71 -3.56
CA TYR A 146 -14.09 -15.02 -4.77
C TYR A 146 -14.95 -15.83 -5.74
N MET A 147 -14.93 -15.43 -7.01
CA MET A 147 -15.56 -16.14 -8.12
C MET A 147 -14.65 -16.11 -9.35
N THR A 148 -15.06 -16.79 -10.42
CA THR A 148 -14.24 -16.86 -11.64
C THR A 148 -14.15 -15.48 -12.32
N MET A 149 -12.98 -15.14 -12.87
CA MET A 149 -12.78 -13.89 -13.61
C MET A 149 -13.83 -13.64 -14.72
N PRO A 150 -14.21 -14.64 -15.56
CA PRO A 150 -15.24 -14.43 -16.59
C PRO A 150 -16.61 -14.04 -16.04
N GLU A 151 -16.96 -14.48 -14.83
CA GLU A 151 -18.21 -14.08 -14.19
C GLU A 151 -18.16 -12.62 -13.76
N ILE A 152 -17.09 -12.19 -13.07
CA ILE A 152 -16.92 -10.77 -12.70
C ILE A 152 -16.92 -9.87 -13.93
N GLU A 153 -16.26 -10.28 -15.01
CA GLU A 153 -16.28 -9.56 -16.28
C GLU A 153 -17.69 -9.43 -16.86
N SER A 154 -18.48 -10.51 -16.83
CA SER A 154 -19.87 -10.46 -17.28
C SER A 154 -20.73 -9.53 -16.42
N HIS A 155 -20.49 -9.49 -15.11
CA HIS A 155 -21.20 -8.61 -14.18
C HIS A 155 -20.79 -7.15 -14.37
N ASN A 156 -19.49 -6.86 -14.52
CA ASN A 156 -18.98 -5.52 -14.79
C ASN A 156 -19.40 -5.02 -16.18
N ALA A 157 -19.46 -5.90 -17.20
CA ALA A 157 -19.99 -5.55 -18.52
C ALA A 157 -21.46 -5.08 -18.42
N TRP A 158 -22.27 -5.75 -17.59
CA TRP A 158 -23.64 -5.35 -17.31
C TRP A 158 -23.74 -3.99 -16.58
N ILE A 159 -22.82 -3.69 -15.66
CA ILE A 159 -22.72 -2.37 -15.01
C ILE A 159 -22.50 -1.29 -16.07
N GLN A 160 -21.47 -1.47 -16.91
CA GLN A 160 -21.05 -0.50 -17.91
C GLN A 160 -21.96 -0.46 -19.15
N GLY A 161 -22.95 -1.34 -19.26
CA GLY A 161 -23.86 -1.40 -20.40
C GLY A 161 -23.20 -1.90 -21.69
N VAL A 162 -22.05 -2.57 -21.58
CA VAL A 162 -21.32 -3.15 -22.72
C VAL A 162 -21.57 -4.66 -22.80
N ARG A 163 -21.35 -5.24 -23.98
CA ARG A 163 -21.52 -6.69 -24.18
C ARG A 163 -20.43 -7.51 -23.49
N GLN A 164 -19.20 -7.02 -23.48
CA GLN A 164 -18.03 -7.66 -22.88
C GLN A 164 -16.99 -6.60 -22.54
N ILE A 165 -16.24 -6.82 -21.46
CA ILE A 165 -15.11 -5.96 -21.08
C ILE A 165 -13.92 -6.29 -21.98
N ASP A 166 -13.39 -5.27 -22.66
CA ASP A 166 -12.16 -5.37 -23.43
C ASP A 166 -10.96 -5.01 -22.55
N ARG A 167 -10.24 -6.04 -22.08
CA ARG A 167 -9.07 -5.88 -21.20
C ARG A 167 -7.87 -5.22 -21.87
N SER A 168 -7.85 -5.14 -23.21
CA SER A 168 -6.81 -4.38 -23.90
C SER A 168 -6.94 -2.86 -23.69
N LYS A 169 -8.15 -2.39 -23.34
CA LYS A 169 -8.46 -0.97 -23.15
C LYS A 169 -8.69 -0.59 -21.70
N THR A 170 -9.33 -1.48 -20.93
CA THR A 170 -9.69 -1.21 -19.53
C THR A 170 -8.64 -1.71 -18.54
N GLY A 171 -7.92 -2.77 -18.89
CA GLY A 171 -6.97 -3.43 -18.00
C GLY A 171 -7.62 -4.15 -16.82
N TYR A 172 -6.75 -4.73 -16.00
CA TYR A 172 -7.04 -5.24 -14.67
C TYR A 172 -6.76 -4.17 -13.63
N MET A 173 -7.44 -4.25 -12.48
CA MET A 173 -7.19 -3.35 -11.37
C MET A 173 -5.82 -3.62 -10.73
N SER A 174 -5.52 -4.90 -10.53
CA SER A 174 -4.25 -5.34 -9.98
C SER A 174 -3.87 -6.71 -10.54
N ILE A 175 -2.56 -6.99 -10.51
CA ILE A 175 -2.01 -8.31 -10.84
C ILE A 175 -1.16 -8.74 -9.65
N LEU A 176 -1.45 -9.91 -9.10
CA LEU A 176 -0.58 -10.54 -8.13
C LEU A 176 0.48 -11.35 -8.87
N VAL A 177 1.74 -11.02 -8.63
CA VAL A 177 2.90 -11.77 -9.12
C VAL A 177 3.53 -12.50 -7.95
N ARG A 178 3.57 -13.83 -7.99
CA ARG A 178 4.29 -14.66 -7.02
C ARG A 178 5.68 -14.93 -7.56
N ALA A 179 6.71 -14.55 -6.80
CA ALA A 179 8.09 -14.93 -7.10
C ALA A 179 8.35 -16.40 -6.73
N THR A 180 9.34 -17.03 -7.36
CA THR A 180 9.79 -18.39 -7.02
C THR A 180 10.41 -18.44 -5.63
N ASP A 181 11.21 -17.44 -5.29
CA ASP A 181 11.97 -17.39 -4.05
C ASP A 181 11.85 -16.02 -3.39
N THR A 182 12.02 -15.98 -2.07
CA THR A 182 11.95 -14.72 -1.31
C THR A 182 13.07 -13.76 -1.71
N GLU A 183 14.22 -14.28 -2.14
CA GLU A 183 15.40 -13.48 -2.51
C GLU A 183 15.25 -12.77 -3.87
N THR A 184 14.44 -13.32 -4.78
CA THR A 184 14.26 -12.76 -6.14
C THR A 184 13.11 -11.75 -6.21
N VAL A 185 12.30 -11.61 -5.15
CA VAL A 185 11.13 -10.72 -5.11
C VAL A 185 11.47 -9.28 -5.48
N LEU A 186 12.56 -8.74 -4.93
CA LEU A 186 12.97 -7.36 -5.17
C LEU A 186 13.49 -7.16 -6.60
N GLU A 187 14.32 -8.09 -7.08
CA GLU A 187 14.82 -8.05 -8.46
C GLU A 187 13.67 -8.12 -9.48
N THR A 188 12.70 -9.02 -9.27
CA THR A 188 11.50 -9.11 -10.11
C THR A 188 10.67 -7.83 -10.03
N ALA A 189 10.51 -7.21 -8.85
CA ALA A 189 9.78 -5.95 -8.71
C ALA A 189 10.47 -4.77 -9.41
N ASP A 190 11.80 -4.70 -9.36
CA ASP A 190 12.60 -3.72 -10.08
C ASP A 190 12.48 -3.89 -11.59
N GLN A 191 12.49 -5.13 -12.09
CA GLN A 191 12.24 -5.43 -13.50
C GLN A 191 10.84 -4.97 -13.93
N ILE A 192 9.82 -5.24 -13.13
CA ILE A 192 8.43 -4.78 -13.39
C ILE A 192 8.35 -3.24 -13.39
N THR A 193 9.09 -2.60 -12.50
CA THR A 193 9.15 -1.13 -12.41
C THR A 193 9.90 -0.52 -13.59
N ALA A 194 10.95 -1.16 -14.08
CA ALA A 194 11.68 -0.76 -15.28
C ALA A 194 10.82 -0.87 -16.55
N LEU A 195 9.83 -1.77 -16.59
CA LEU A 195 8.82 -1.85 -17.65
C LEU A 195 7.76 -0.72 -17.57
N GLY A 196 7.80 0.11 -16.53
CA GLY A 196 6.88 1.24 -16.34
C GLY A 196 5.60 0.88 -15.59
N TYR A 197 5.57 -0.24 -14.86
CA TYR A 197 4.49 -0.61 -13.95
C TYR A 197 4.84 -0.27 -12.51
N GLN A 198 3.84 -0.07 -11.65
CA GLN A 198 4.08 0.10 -10.22
C GLN A 198 4.01 -1.27 -9.52
N ALA A 199 5.15 -1.73 -9.00
CA ALA A 199 5.22 -2.97 -8.22
C ALA A 199 5.32 -2.67 -6.72
N TYR A 200 4.45 -3.29 -5.93
CA TYR A 200 4.48 -3.20 -4.48
C TYR A 200 4.82 -4.57 -3.90
N THR A 201 5.85 -4.64 -3.04
CA THR A 201 6.24 -5.86 -2.35
C THR A 201 6.22 -5.65 -0.84
N PRO A 202 5.92 -6.67 -0.03
CA PRO A 202 6.06 -6.56 1.42
C PRO A 202 7.51 -6.24 1.85
N GLN A 203 8.49 -6.66 1.05
CA GLN A 203 9.91 -6.44 1.34
C GLN A 203 10.33 -4.98 1.14
N SER A 204 9.82 -4.28 0.12
CA SER A 204 10.17 -2.87 -0.10
C SER A 204 9.70 -1.98 1.06
N PHE A 205 8.59 -2.35 1.72
CA PHE A 205 8.16 -1.70 2.96
C PHE A 205 9.17 -1.91 4.11
N ILE A 206 9.71 -3.12 4.26
CA ILE A 206 10.73 -3.43 5.27
C ILE A 206 12.03 -2.69 4.97
N GLU A 207 12.44 -2.59 3.71
CA GLU A 207 13.63 -1.80 3.32
C GLU A 207 13.50 -0.33 3.70
N GLY A 208 12.32 0.27 3.50
CA GLY A 208 12.05 1.63 3.92
C GLY A 208 12.24 1.83 5.43
N ILE A 209 11.76 0.87 6.23
CA ILE A 209 11.92 0.88 7.70
C ILE A 209 13.40 0.69 8.08
N ASN A 210 14.09 -0.26 7.45
CA ASN A 210 15.50 -0.54 7.70
C ASN A 210 16.39 0.66 7.35
N GLY A 211 16.11 1.36 6.26
CA GLY A 211 16.81 2.57 5.88
C GLY A 211 16.68 3.67 6.95
N PHE A 212 15.46 3.89 7.43
CA PHE A 212 15.21 4.83 8.53
C PHE A 212 15.93 4.41 9.83
N TYR A 213 15.85 3.14 10.21
CA TYR A 213 16.54 2.62 11.39
C TYR A 213 18.06 2.77 11.28
N THR A 214 18.63 2.52 10.10
CA THR A 214 20.07 2.67 9.83
C THR A 214 20.52 4.11 10.02
N ILE A 215 19.75 5.08 9.52
CA ILE A 215 20.06 6.52 9.70
C ILE A 215 20.04 6.89 11.20
N LEU A 216 19.05 6.41 11.95
CA LEU A 216 18.99 6.64 13.39
C LEU A 216 20.18 6.00 14.12
N GLN A 217 20.55 4.78 13.74
CA GLN A 217 21.67 4.05 14.34
C GLN A 217 23.01 4.76 14.08
N VAL A 218 23.25 5.20 12.84
CA VAL A 218 24.45 5.97 12.47
C VAL A 218 24.48 7.28 13.24
N THR A 219 23.36 8.01 13.31
CA THR A 219 23.27 9.29 14.03
C THR A 219 23.55 9.11 15.52
N ASN A 220 22.95 8.09 16.15
CA ASN A 220 23.16 7.78 17.56
C ASN A 220 24.61 7.36 17.85
N THR A 221 25.23 6.58 16.96
CA THR A 221 26.62 6.14 17.09
C THR A 221 27.60 7.30 16.91
N MET A 222 27.37 8.17 15.91
CA MET A 222 28.17 9.38 15.70
C MET A 222 28.05 10.33 16.89
N ALA A 223 26.84 10.56 17.40
CA ALA A 223 26.64 11.38 18.60
C ALA A 223 27.39 10.78 19.79
N MET A 224 27.20 9.49 20.10
CA MET A 224 27.88 8.83 21.22
C MET A 224 29.41 8.85 21.07
N GLY A 225 29.93 8.57 19.87
CA GLY A 225 31.37 8.56 19.60
C GLY A 225 31.99 9.93 19.79
N HIS A 226 31.36 10.97 19.25
CA HIS A 226 31.82 12.35 19.36
C HIS A 226 31.86 12.83 20.84
N PHE A 227 30.74 12.68 21.57
CA PHE A 227 30.67 13.15 22.96
C PHE A 227 31.46 12.26 23.93
N GLY A 228 31.56 10.95 23.67
CA GLY A 228 32.30 10.01 24.51
C GLY A 228 33.82 10.11 24.36
N ALA A 229 34.31 10.39 23.14
CA ALA A 229 35.74 10.50 22.86
C ALA A 229 36.38 11.78 23.41
N ARG A 230 35.57 12.81 23.75
CA ARG A 230 36.03 14.10 24.30
C ARG A 230 36.03 14.18 25.83
N THR A 231 36.02 13.03 26.50
CA THR A 231 36.12 12.94 27.96
C THR A 231 37.40 13.56 28.53
N ARG A 232 38.52 13.45 27.81
CA ARG A 232 39.81 14.06 28.21
C ARG A 232 39.78 15.58 28.17
N GLU A 233 39.12 16.15 27.16
CA GLU A 233 38.95 17.60 26.99
C GLU A 233 38.04 18.19 28.07
N ILE A 234 36.94 17.48 28.41
CA ILE A 234 36.05 17.84 29.53
C ILE A 234 36.81 17.83 30.85
N GLY A 235 37.66 16.82 31.08
CA GLY A 235 38.50 16.72 32.27
C GLY A 235 39.48 17.87 32.41
N LEU A 236 40.09 18.30 31.29
CA LEU A 236 41.01 19.44 31.26
C LEU A 236 40.29 20.76 31.55
N MET A 237 39.14 21.01 30.93
CA MET A 237 38.35 22.23 31.18
C MET A 237 37.91 22.34 32.63
N LYS A 238 37.48 21.24 33.25
CA LYS A 238 37.11 21.21 34.67
C LYS A 238 38.31 21.44 35.60
N ALA A 239 39.49 20.91 35.25
CA ALA A 239 40.72 21.12 36.02
C ALA A 239 41.18 22.59 36.04
N VAL A 240 40.88 23.36 34.99
CA VAL A 240 41.15 24.81 34.89
C VAL A 240 40.03 25.64 35.56
N GLY A 241 39.00 25.00 36.14
CA GLY A 241 37.94 25.66 36.90
C GLY A 241 36.67 25.98 36.10
N ALA A 242 36.49 25.43 34.89
CA ALA A 242 35.26 25.62 34.14
C ALA A 242 34.06 24.96 34.85
N THR A 243 32.97 25.72 35.00
CA THR A 243 31.72 25.20 35.57
C THR A 243 31.04 24.24 34.60
N ASN A 244 30.21 23.31 35.14
CA ASN A 244 29.43 22.37 34.31
C ASN A 244 28.56 23.08 33.25
N ARG A 245 28.10 24.31 33.53
CA ARG A 245 27.31 25.12 32.59
C ARG A 245 28.14 25.65 31.42
N HIS A 246 29.38 26.08 31.67
CA HIS A 246 30.28 26.52 30.60
C HIS A 246 30.66 25.36 29.69
N VAL A 247 30.98 24.20 30.26
CA VAL A 247 31.27 22.99 29.49
C VAL A 247 30.06 22.60 28.64
N LEU A 248 28.86 22.53 29.25
CA LEU A 248 27.63 22.20 28.53
C LEU A 248 27.31 23.21 27.41
N GLY A 249 27.53 24.50 27.63
CA GLY A 249 27.32 25.54 26.61
C GLY A 249 28.21 25.37 25.37
N VAL A 250 29.47 24.96 25.56
CA VAL A 250 30.39 24.68 24.44
C VAL A 250 29.90 23.47 23.63
N PHE A 251 29.52 22.38 24.29
CA PHE A 251 29.01 21.18 23.61
C PHE A 251 27.66 21.41 22.93
N LEU A 252 26.75 22.17 23.54
CA LEU A 252 25.48 22.53 22.92
C LEU A 252 25.70 23.44 21.71
N GLY A 253 26.69 24.34 21.76
CA GLY A 253 27.07 25.19 20.62
C GLY A 253 27.62 24.37 19.45
N GLU A 254 28.51 23.42 19.72
CA GLU A 254 29.04 22.50 18.70
C GLU A 254 27.93 21.61 18.12
N ALA A 255 27.06 21.07 18.97
CA ALA A 255 25.90 20.28 18.57
C ALA A 255 24.92 21.07 17.70
N ALA A 256 24.59 22.31 18.09
CA ALA A 256 23.77 23.20 17.28
C ALA A 256 24.42 23.50 15.92
N GLY A 257 25.73 23.72 15.89
CA GLY A 257 26.48 23.96 14.66
C GLY A 257 26.40 22.77 13.70
N ILE A 258 26.60 21.55 14.19
CA ILE A 258 26.53 20.34 13.36
C ILE A 258 25.09 20.10 12.86
N GLY A 259 24.09 20.25 13.73
CA GLY A 259 22.68 20.12 13.36
C GLY A 259 22.24 21.18 12.33
N PHE A 260 22.71 22.41 12.47
CA PHE A 260 22.42 23.51 11.55
C PHE A 260 23.08 23.29 10.18
N VAL A 261 24.37 22.93 10.13
CA VAL A 261 25.08 22.69 8.87
C VAL A 261 24.52 21.46 8.15
N GLY A 262 24.23 20.37 8.89
CA GLY A 262 23.59 19.18 8.34
C GLY A 262 22.17 19.46 7.83
N GLY A 263 21.38 20.22 8.60
CA GLY A 263 20.04 20.66 8.20
C GLY A 263 20.05 21.55 6.96
N LEU A 264 20.97 22.51 6.89
CA LEU A 264 21.16 23.36 5.72
C LEU A 264 21.53 22.54 4.48
N GLY A 265 22.48 21.61 4.61
CA GLY A 265 22.85 20.70 3.52
C GLY A 265 21.67 19.83 3.06
N GLY A 266 20.91 19.26 4.00
CA GLY A 266 19.71 18.46 3.70
C GLY A 266 18.62 19.27 2.99
N VAL A 267 18.38 20.50 3.43
CA VAL A 267 17.44 21.42 2.78
C VAL A 267 17.87 21.76 1.35
N LEU A 268 19.16 22.06 1.14
CA LEU A 268 19.68 22.39 -0.20
C LEU A 268 19.57 21.19 -1.16
N ILE A 269 19.92 19.99 -0.69
CA ILE A 269 19.80 18.77 -1.49
C ILE A 269 18.33 18.45 -1.77
N GLY A 270 17.47 18.53 -0.75
CA GLY A 270 16.04 18.27 -0.88
C GLY A 270 15.35 19.25 -1.85
N TRP A 271 15.73 20.53 -1.79
CA TRP A 271 15.26 21.52 -2.76
C TRP A 271 15.79 21.20 -4.16
N GLY A 272 17.09 20.93 -4.31
CA GLY A 272 17.67 20.58 -5.61
C GLY A 272 17.02 19.36 -6.27
N LEU A 273 16.79 18.29 -5.50
CA LEU A 273 16.07 17.11 -5.97
C LEU A 273 14.60 17.41 -6.30
N GLY A 274 13.96 18.29 -5.52
CA GLY A 274 12.60 18.78 -5.78
C GLY A 274 12.48 19.51 -7.11
N GLU A 275 13.44 20.37 -7.46
CA GLU A 275 13.45 21.06 -8.76
C GLU A 275 13.67 20.08 -9.92
N VAL A 276 14.59 19.13 -9.75
CA VAL A 276 14.83 18.08 -10.75
C VAL A 276 13.55 17.25 -10.97
N ALA A 277 12.90 16.82 -9.90
CA ALA A 277 11.62 16.11 -9.98
C ALA A 277 10.52 16.97 -10.62
N ASN A 278 10.46 18.26 -10.31
CA ASN A 278 9.50 19.19 -10.89
C ASN A 278 9.68 19.30 -12.40
N VAL A 279 10.92 19.36 -12.91
CA VAL A 279 11.21 19.34 -14.36
C VAL A 279 10.72 18.05 -15.01
N PHE A 280 10.96 16.89 -14.39
CA PHE A 280 10.49 15.60 -14.91
C PHE A 280 8.95 15.51 -14.90
N VAL A 281 8.29 15.88 -13.81
CA VAL A 281 6.82 15.83 -13.68
C VAL A 281 6.15 16.84 -14.60
N LEU A 282 6.68 18.06 -14.70
CA LEU A 282 6.17 19.06 -15.65
C LEU A 282 6.34 18.61 -17.10
N SER A 283 7.44 17.94 -17.46
CA SER A 283 7.62 17.39 -18.81
C SER A 283 6.61 16.28 -19.14
N TYR A 284 6.24 15.47 -18.14
CA TYR A 284 5.22 14.43 -18.26
C TYR A 284 3.80 15.02 -18.36
N MET A 285 3.46 15.97 -17.48
CA MET A 285 2.14 16.62 -17.46
C MET A 285 1.92 17.58 -18.64
N ALA A 286 2.97 18.23 -19.16
CA ALA A 286 2.90 19.01 -20.39
C ALA A 286 2.53 18.14 -21.60
N GLY A 287 2.96 16.88 -21.62
CA GLY A 287 2.52 15.90 -22.62
C GLY A 287 1.01 15.59 -22.54
N GLN A 288 0.46 15.55 -21.32
CA GLN A 288 -0.96 15.27 -21.04
C GLN A 288 -1.89 16.47 -21.29
N ALA A 289 -1.40 17.69 -21.05
CA ALA A 289 -2.14 18.93 -21.26
C ALA A 289 -2.40 19.22 -22.75
N VAL A 290 -1.47 18.84 -23.63
CA VAL A 290 -1.61 18.97 -25.09
C VAL A 290 -2.70 18.05 -25.65
N GLU A 291 -2.97 16.90 -25.04
CA GLU A 291 -4.03 15.96 -25.46
C GLU A 291 -5.43 16.34 -24.95
N THR A 292 -5.52 17.04 -23.81
CA THR A 292 -6.80 17.40 -23.17
C THR A 292 -7.25 18.84 -23.46
N GLY A 293 -6.42 19.64 -24.15
CA GLY A 293 -6.70 21.05 -24.44
C GLY A 293 -6.69 21.96 -23.19
N ALA A 294 -6.23 21.44 -22.06
CA ALA A 294 -6.11 22.19 -20.82
C ALA A 294 -4.78 22.97 -20.76
N PRO A 295 -4.73 24.16 -20.16
CA PRO A 295 -3.48 24.89 -19.97
C PRO A 295 -2.53 24.08 -19.07
N PRO A 296 -1.24 23.92 -19.44
CA PRO A 296 -0.30 23.14 -18.65
C PRO A 296 -0.10 23.78 -17.27
N PRO A 297 -0.13 23.00 -16.19
CA PRO A 297 0.19 23.52 -14.86
C PRO A 297 1.65 24.01 -14.84
N SER A 298 1.88 25.20 -14.30
CA SER A 298 3.21 25.84 -14.26
C SER A 298 4.05 25.43 -13.05
N VAL A 299 3.48 24.69 -12.08
CA VAL A 299 4.17 24.22 -10.87
C VAL A 299 3.56 22.88 -10.45
N ALA A 300 4.33 21.78 -10.50
CA ALA A 300 3.87 20.46 -10.04
C ALA A 300 4.28 20.20 -8.57
N VAL A 301 5.40 20.79 -8.14
CA VAL A 301 5.91 20.68 -6.77
C VAL A 301 6.06 22.08 -6.18
N SER A 302 5.12 22.49 -5.32
CA SER A 302 5.26 23.71 -4.53
C SER A 302 5.79 23.34 -3.15
N THR A 303 7.09 23.51 -2.92
CA THR A 303 7.67 23.36 -1.57
C THR A 303 7.40 24.64 -0.78
N PRO A 304 6.51 24.62 0.23
CA PRO A 304 6.20 25.81 0.99
C PRO A 304 7.42 26.26 1.80
N LEU A 305 7.67 27.57 1.88
CA LEU A 305 8.85 28.12 2.58
C LEU A 305 8.94 27.75 4.07
N TRP A 306 7.81 27.39 4.71
CA TRP A 306 7.82 26.94 6.10
C TRP A 306 8.48 25.57 6.28
N LEU A 307 8.51 24.73 5.25
CA LEU A 307 9.01 23.36 5.32
C LEU A 307 10.55 23.31 5.42
N PRO A 308 11.33 24.06 4.61
CA PRO A 308 12.77 24.25 4.83
C PRO A 308 13.13 24.82 6.21
N LEU A 309 12.38 25.82 6.67
CA LEU A 309 12.61 26.45 7.98
C LEU A 309 12.34 25.47 9.12
N PHE A 310 11.25 24.70 9.01
CA PHE A 310 10.92 23.65 9.95
C PHE A 310 11.99 22.55 9.96
N ALA A 311 12.41 22.07 8.79
CA ALA A 311 13.44 21.03 8.68
C ALA A 311 14.77 21.46 9.33
N LEU A 312 15.18 22.71 9.12
CA LEU A 312 16.40 23.25 9.69
C LEU A 312 16.32 23.43 11.21
N ALA A 313 15.18 23.94 11.72
CA ALA A 313 14.93 24.03 13.15
C ALA A 313 14.90 22.64 13.80
N PHE A 314 14.22 21.69 13.16
CA PHE A 314 14.08 20.31 13.63
C PHE A 314 15.43 19.58 13.69
N ALA A 315 16.25 19.69 12.65
CA ALA A 315 17.60 19.11 12.61
C ALA A 315 18.48 19.66 13.75
N THR A 316 18.42 20.97 14.00
CA THR A 316 19.18 21.63 15.08
C THR A 316 18.70 21.14 16.46
N ILE A 317 17.39 20.99 16.66
CA ILE A 317 16.81 20.53 17.94
C ILE A 317 17.17 19.06 18.22
N ILE A 318 17.11 18.18 17.22
CA ILE A 318 17.49 16.77 17.39
C ILE A 318 18.95 16.66 17.84
N TRP A 319 19.84 17.40 17.19
CA TRP A 319 21.26 17.37 17.53
C TRP A 319 21.56 17.93 18.91
N LEU A 320 20.86 18.99 19.32
CA LEU A 320 20.90 19.51 20.69
C LEU A 320 20.42 18.48 21.70
N ALA A 321 19.31 17.78 21.41
CA ALA A 321 18.78 16.74 22.30
C ALA A 321 19.77 15.58 22.49
N LEU A 322 20.41 15.13 21.40
CA LEU A 322 21.45 14.09 21.44
C LEU A 322 22.71 14.54 22.20
N GLY A 323 23.11 15.80 22.09
CA GLY A 323 24.26 16.36 22.83
C GLY A 323 24.00 16.66 24.31
N SER A 324 22.73 16.83 24.70
CA SER A 324 22.34 17.18 26.07
C SER A 324 22.46 16.04 27.09
N HIS A 325 22.62 14.79 26.63
CA HIS A 325 22.71 13.60 27.49
C HIS A 325 24.15 13.06 27.56
N PRO A 326 25.04 13.68 28.35
CA PRO A 326 26.29 13.04 28.71
C PRO A 326 25.97 11.83 29.59
N ARG A 327 26.09 10.61 29.04
CA ARG A 327 26.00 9.38 29.83
C ARG A 327 27.10 9.39 30.88
N SER A 328 26.73 9.64 32.13
CA SER A 328 27.58 9.37 33.28
C SER A 328 27.81 7.86 33.35
N ARG A 329 28.96 7.39 32.85
CA ARG A 329 29.48 6.12 33.34
C ARG A 329 29.91 6.34 34.77
N SER A 330 29.13 5.83 35.72
CA SER A 330 29.60 5.61 37.08
C SER A 330 30.79 4.65 37.00
N PRO A 331 32.01 5.07 37.38
CA PRO A 331 33.09 4.13 37.56
C PRO A 331 32.77 3.29 38.80
N THR A 332 32.59 1.99 38.63
CA THR A 332 32.87 0.98 39.66
C THR A 332 34.23 0.38 39.37
#